data_AF-A0A1I4CL96-F1
#
_entry.id   AF-A0A1I4CL96-F1
#
_cell.length_a   1.000
_cell.length_b   1.000
_cell.length_c   1.000
_cell.angle_alpha   90.00
_cell.angle_beta   90.00
_cell.angle_gamma   90.00
#
_symmetry.space_group_name_H-M   'P 1'
#
loop_
_entity.id
_entity.type
_entity.pdbx_description
1 polymer ?
#
loop_
_entity_poly.entity_id
_entity_poly.type
_entity_poly.pdbx_seq_one_letter_code
_entity_poly.pdbx_strand_id
1 'polypeptide(L)'
;MEFQWLRAIIEGILTGLILVAFSSKFPKKRIIFAGVWLIVEIASTLSIYIGQEESAFFFLHPYFVFLIASFMDLPYVLNIRKNGKKALFEKLILMPVFVIPIMAGFVETVGWLIKLYHRNIIGL
;
A
#
# COMPACT_ATOMS: atom_id res chain seq x y z
N MET A 1 0.43 -24.74 -6.75
CA MET A 1 0.50 -23.28 -6.92
C MET A 1 1.77 -22.83 -6.25
N GLU A 2 2.72 -22.30 -7.01
CA GLU A 2 3.94 -21.73 -6.44
C GLU A 2 3.61 -20.34 -5.88
N PHE A 3 4.03 -20.13 -4.64
CA PHE A 3 3.70 -18.99 -3.82
C PHE A 3 4.28 -17.71 -4.45
N GLN A 4 3.43 -16.76 -4.86
CA GLN A 4 3.83 -15.59 -5.66
C GLN A 4 4.44 -14.43 -4.81
N TRP A 5 5.17 -14.74 -3.73
CA TRP A 5 5.84 -13.74 -2.87
C TRP A 5 6.70 -12.76 -3.67
N LEU A 6 7.49 -13.30 -4.58
CA LEU A 6 8.43 -12.51 -5.39
C LEU A 6 7.68 -11.49 -6.25
N ARG A 7 6.53 -11.88 -6.81
CA ARG A 7 5.70 -10.99 -7.61
C ARG A 7 5.09 -9.89 -6.74
N ALA A 8 4.53 -10.23 -5.58
CA ALA A 8 3.95 -9.25 -4.64
C ALA A 8 4.98 -8.19 -4.23
N ILE A 9 6.21 -8.63 -3.96
CA ILE A 9 7.32 -7.78 -3.56
C ILE A 9 7.74 -6.88 -4.73
N ILE A 10 7.97 -7.44 -5.92
CA ILE A 10 8.45 -6.67 -7.09
C ILE A 10 7.38 -5.67 -7.56
N GLU A 11 6.13 -6.11 -7.68
CA GLU A 11 5.02 -5.23 -8.06
C GLU A 11 4.83 -4.14 -7.00
N GLY A 12 4.87 -4.49 -5.71
CA GLY A 12 4.78 -3.52 -4.64
C GLY A 12 5.92 -2.48 -4.64
N ILE A 13 7.14 -2.92 -4.98
CA ILE A 13 8.29 -2.03 -5.14
C ILE A 13 8.10 -1.07 -6.29
N LEU A 14 7.80 -1.57 -7.49
CA LEU A 14 7.62 -0.74 -8.69
C LEU A 14 6.50 0.28 -8.49
N THR A 15 5.39 -0.18 -7.92
CA THR A 15 4.19 0.59 -7.64
C THR A 15 4.48 1.69 -6.61
N GLY A 16 5.20 1.37 -5.53
CA GLY A 16 5.67 2.36 -4.54
C GLY A 16 6.60 3.43 -5.14
N LEU A 17 7.53 3.03 -6.03
CA LEU A 17 8.42 3.96 -6.72
C LEU A 17 7.66 4.91 -7.65
N ILE A 18 6.66 4.41 -8.39
CA ILE A 18 5.80 5.23 -9.25
C ILE A 18 5.02 6.25 -8.43
N LEU A 19 4.41 5.82 -7.32
CA LEU A 19 3.67 6.70 -6.43
C LEU A 19 4.55 7.86 -5.96
N VAL A 20 5.78 7.57 -5.57
CA VAL A 20 6.74 8.59 -5.11
C VAL A 20 7.17 9.53 -6.23
N ALA A 21 7.40 9.02 -7.44
CA ALA A 21 7.73 9.84 -8.60
C ALA A 21 6.62 10.85 -8.93
N PHE A 22 5.35 10.45 -8.83
CA PHE A 22 4.22 11.36 -9.02
C PHE A 22 4.02 12.32 -7.84
N SER A 23 4.16 11.83 -6.61
CA SER A 23 3.94 12.62 -5.40
C SER A 23 5.04 13.66 -5.15
N SER A 24 6.26 13.41 -5.64
CA SER A 24 7.39 14.35 -5.59
C SER A 24 7.23 15.51 -6.58
N LYS A 25 6.62 15.29 -7.74
CA LYS A 25 6.32 16.34 -8.73
C LYS A 25 5.26 17.34 -8.25
N PHE A 26 4.36 16.91 -7.36
CA PHE A 26 3.23 17.73 -6.90
C PHE A 26 3.03 17.60 -5.37
N PRO A 27 3.94 18.19 -4.56
CA PRO A 27 3.95 17.98 -3.11
C PRO A 27 2.67 18.43 -2.41
N LYS A 28 2.01 19.49 -2.90
CA LYS A 28 0.74 20.01 -2.34
C LYS A 28 -0.44 19.04 -2.49
N LYS A 29 -0.36 18.07 -3.41
CA LYS A 29 -1.43 17.09 -3.70
C LYS A 29 -1.10 15.69 -3.18
N ARG A 30 -0.06 15.52 -2.38
CA ARG A 30 0.42 14.21 -1.88
C ARG A 30 -0.66 13.36 -1.21
N ILE A 31 -1.49 13.97 -0.35
CA ILE A 31 -2.58 13.27 0.33
C ILE A 31 -3.62 12.75 -0.68
N ILE A 32 -3.92 13.55 -1.70
CA ILE A 32 -4.84 13.16 -2.77
C ILE A 32 -4.24 11.99 -3.55
N PHE A 33 -2.95 12.05 -3.90
CA PHE A 33 -2.29 10.94 -4.59
C PHE A 33 -2.25 9.66 -3.75
N ALA A 34 -1.97 9.75 -2.45
CA ALA A 34 -2.03 8.60 -1.55
C ALA A 34 -3.44 7.98 -1.49
N GLY A 35 -4.49 8.82 -1.42
CA GLY A 35 -5.88 8.37 -1.44
C GLY A 35 -6.28 7.71 -2.77
N VAL A 36 -5.92 8.32 -3.91
CA VAL A 36 -6.14 7.73 -5.23
C VAL A 36 -5.41 6.40 -5.36
N TRP A 37 -4.18 6.34 -4.85
CA TRP A 37 -3.39 5.11 -4.91
C TRP A 37 -3.98 3.99 -4.06
N LEU A 38 -4.52 4.31 -2.89
CA LEU A 38 -5.24 3.34 -2.06
C LEU A 38 -6.47 2.77 -2.79
N ILE A 39 -7.17 3.58 -3.59
CA ILE A 39 -8.26 3.11 -4.45
C ILE A 39 -7.72 2.22 -5.58
N VAL A 40 -6.59 2.58 -6.19
CA VAL A 40 -5.93 1.76 -7.23
C VAL A 40 -5.47 0.42 -6.66
N GLU A 41 -4.90 0.40 -5.45
CA GLU A 41 -4.54 -0.85 -4.75
C GLU A 41 -5.78 -1.72 -4.52
N ILE A 42 -6.88 -1.16 -4.04
CA ILE A 42 -8.15 -1.89 -3.88
C ILE A 42 -8.63 -2.42 -5.23
N ALA A 43 -8.62 -1.61 -6.29
CA ALA A 43 -9.06 -2.04 -7.62
C ALA A 43 -8.16 -3.10 -8.26
N SER A 44 -6.84 -2.98 -8.08
CA SER A 44 -5.83 -3.96 -8.52
C SER A 44 -5.99 -5.27 -7.77
N THR A 45 -6.20 -5.17 -6.46
CA THR A 45 -6.56 -6.28 -5.59
C THR A 45 -7.77 -6.99 -6.20
N LEU A 46 -8.87 -6.29 -6.46
CA LEU A 46 -10.09 -6.88 -7.07
C LEU A 46 -9.88 -7.55 -8.43
N SER A 47 -9.09 -6.97 -9.33
CA SER A 47 -8.90 -7.51 -10.68
C SER A 47 -8.03 -8.77 -10.70
N ILE A 48 -7.04 -8.86 -9.82
CA ILE A 48 -6.20 -10.06 -9.63
C ILE A 48 -6.97 -11.14 -8.83
N TYR A 49 -7.89 -10.71 -7.95
CA TYR A 49 -8.69 -11.54 -7.03
C TYR A 49 -9.66 -12.52 -7.69
N ILE A 50 -10.08 -12.28 -8.94
CA ILE A 50 -10.97 -13.21 -9.66
C ILE A 50 -10.27 -14.58 -9.86
N GLY A 51 -8.93 -14.62 -9.84
CA GLY A 51 -8.16 -15.85 -10.07
C GLY A 51 -7.26 -16.35 -8.94
N GLN A 52 -7.10 -15.62 -7.81
CA GLN A 52 -6.15 -15.99 -6.74
C GLN A 52 -6.80 -16.15 -5.35
N GLU A 53 -6.37 -17.18 -4.61
CA GLU A 53 -6.87 -17.51 -3.26
C GLU A 53 -5.90 -17.13 -2.12
N GLU A 54 -4.67 -16.70 -2.41
CA GLU A 54 -3.65 -16.53 -1.38
C GLU A 54 -3.74 -15.17 -0.65
N SER A 55 -4.18 -15.20 0.61
CA SER A 55 -4.29 -14.04 1.51
C SER A 55 -2.99 -13.26 1.67
N ALA A 56 -1.85 -13.95 1.69
CA ALA A 56 -0.54 -13.34 1.89
C ALA A 56 -0.18 -12.28 0.84
N PHE A 57 -0.51 -12.49 -0.44
CA PHE A 57 -0.26 -11.51 -1.50
C PHE A 57 -0.98 -10.18 -1.21
N PHE A 58 -2.21 -10.26 -0.70
CA PHE A 58 -3.10 -9.12 -0.45
C PHE A 58 -2.69 -8.28 0.76
N PHE A 59 -1.90 -8.87 1.67
CA PHE A 59 -1.26 -8.11 2.72
C PHE A 59 0.06 -7.50 2.24
N LEU A 60 0.91 -8.29 1.60
CA LEU A 60 2.30 -7.91 1.32
C LEU A 60 2.43 -6.84 0.25
N HIS A 61 1.66 -6.95 -0.84
CA HIS A 61 1.72 -5.97 -1.92
C HIS A 61 1.44 -4.55 -1.41
N PRO A 62 0.27 -4.24 -0.81
CA PRO A 62 0.01 -2.91 -0.28
C PRO A 62 0.96 -2.54 0.87
N TYR A 63 1.41 -3.51 1.68
CA TYR A 63 2.42 -3.27 2.70
C TYR A 63 3.70 -2.69 2.11
N PHE A 64 4.29 -3.32 1.08
CA PHE A 64 5.52 -2.83 0.45
C PHE A 64 5.32 -1.48 -0.27
N VAL A 65 4.18 -1.28 -0.92
CA VAL A 65 3.82 0.00 -1.56
C VAL A 65 3.83 1.14 -0.54
N PHE A 66 3.11 0.99 0.58
CA PHE A 66 3.04 2.01 1.61
C PHE A 66 4.37 2.18 2.36
N LEU A 67 5.13 1.10 2.53
CA LEU A 67 6.45 1.14 3.14
C LEU A 67 7.42 2.01 2.33
N ILE A 68 7.51 1.77 1.02
CA ILE A 68 8.38 2.51 0.12
C ILE A 68 7.94 3.97 0.02
N ALA A 69 6.64 4.20 -0.14
CA ALA A 69 6.08 5.55 -0.13
C ALA A 69 6.43 6.30 1.16
N SER A 70 6.38 5.62 2.32
CA SER A 70 6.72 6.23 3.60
C SER A 70 8.21 6.58 3.72
N PHE A 71 9.10 5.66 3.32
CA PHE A 71 10.55 5.86 3.38
C PHE A 71 11.03 6.93 2.41
N MET A 72 10.51 6.97 1.19
CA MET A 72 10.93 7.98 0.22
C MET A 72 10.43 9.39 0.58
N ASP A 73 9.43 9.49 1.45
CA ASP A 73 8.97 10.75 2.03
C ASP A 73 9.79 11.23 3.23
N LEU A 74 10.70 10.41 3.75
CA LEU A 74 11.53 10.74 4.91
C LEU A 74 12.33 12.04 4.72
N PRO A 75 13.05 12.29 3.59
CA PRO A 75 13.86 13.50 3.44
C PRO A 75 13.01 14.78 3.49
N TYR A 76 11.82 14.74 2.91
CA TYR A 76 10.89 15.87 2.91
C TYR A 76 10.34 16.17 4.31
N VAL A 77 9.96 15.12 5.04
CA VAL A 77 9.45 15.26 6.42
C VAL A 77 10.53 15.78 7.37
N LEU A 78 11.78 15.34 7.20
CA LEU A 78 12.92 15.83 7.99
C LEU A 78 13.26 17.28 7.69
N ASN A 79 13.06 17.75 6.46
CA ASN A 79 13.31 19.14 6.08
C ASN A 79 12.25 20.11 6.65
N ILE A 80 11.00 19.64 6.81
CA ILE A 80 9.88 20.49 7.28
C ILE A 80 9.72 20.46 8.80
N ARG A 81 10.02 19.33 9.45
CA ARG A 81 9.86 19.20 10.90
C ARG A 81 11.12 19.63 11.63
N LYS A 82 11.00 20.68 12.45
CA LYS A 82 12.08 21.16 13.36
C LYS A 82 12.63 20.08 14.30
N ASN A 83 11.88 19.01 14.55
CA ASN A 83 12.25 17.96 15.50
C ASN A 83 12.56 16.64 14.79
N GLY A 84 13.75 16.56 14.19
CA GLY A 84 14.17 15.47 13.31
C GLY A 84 14.13 14.08 13.95
N LYS A 85 14.46 13.96 15.25
CA LYS A 85 14.41 12.66 15.98
C LYS A 85 13.00 12.07 16.05
N LYS A 86 11.99 12.88 16.33
CA LYS A 86 10.59 12.44 16.41
C LYS A 86 10.06 12.03 15.04
N ALA A 87 10.42 12.79 14.00
CA ALA A 87 10.07 12.48 12.61
C ALA A 87 10.72 11.18 12.13
N LEU A 88 11.99 10.95 12.47
CA LEU A 88 12.70 9.70 12.18
C LEU A 88 12.01 8.51 12.86
N PHE A 89 11.70 8.62 14.16
CA PHE A 89 11.01 7.56 14.90
C PHE A 89 9.65 7.22 14.31
N GLU A 90 8.83 8.24 13.99
CA GLU A 90 7.53 8.03 13.36
C GLU A 90 7.66 7.31 12.02
N LYS A 91 8.64 7.67 11.20
CA LYS A 91 8.79 7.11 9.85
C LYS A 91 9.47 5.75 9.80
N LEU A 92 10.44 5.48 10.68
CA LEU A 92 11.20 4.23 10.70
C LEU A 92 10.56 3.15 11.56
N ILE A 93 9.80 3.52 12.60
CA ILE A 93 9.27 2.57 13.58
C ILE A 93 7.75 2.62 13.59
N LEU A 94 7.14 3.77 13.85
CA LEU A 94 5.69 3.85 14.01
C LEU A 94 4.92 3.49 12.73
N MET A 95 5.39 4.01 11.59
CA MET A 95 4.81 3.76 10.28
C MET A 95 4.91 2.29 9.88
N PRO A 96 6.10 1.65 9.84
CA PRO A 96 6.21 0.25 9.40
C PRO A 96 5.58 -0.77 10.36
N VAL A 97 5.57 -0.48 11.67
CA VAL A 97 5.10 -1.44 12.68
C VAL A 97 3.61 -1.34 12.96
N PHE A 98 3.01 -0.15 12.84
CA PHE A 98 1.60 0.04 13.19
C PHE A 98 0.76 0.53 12.00
N VAL A 99 1.12 1.67 11.42
CA VAL A 99 0.25 2.34 10.43
C VAL A 99 0.13 1.54 9.14
N ILE A 100 1.26 1.10 8.59
CA ILE A 100 1.31 0.38 7.31
C ILE A 100 0.65 -1.01 7.42
N PRO A 101 0.89 -1.82 8.46
CA PRO A 101 0.17 -3.08 8.66
C PRO A 101 -1.35 -2.89 8.76
N ILE A 102 -1.82 -1.85 9.47
CA ILE A 102 -3.26 -1.56 9.58
C ILE A 102 -3.83 -1.20 8.20
N MET A 103 -3.12 -0.38 7.41
CA MET A 103 -3.56 0.00 6.07
C MET A 103 -3.56 -1.19 5.10
N ALA A 104 -2.53 -2.03 5.13
CA ALA A 104 -2.45 -3.25 4.34
C ALA A 104 -3.57 -4.24 4.71
N GLY A 105 -3.79 -4.46 6.01
CA GLY A 105 -4.90 -5.29 6.50
C GLY A 105 -6.28 -4.74 6.14
N PHE A 106 -6.44 -3.42 6.08
CA PHE A 106 -7.66 -2.79 5.59
C PHE A 106 -7.90 -3.11 4.11
N VAL A 107 -6.87 -2.97 3.26
CA VAL A 107 -6.95 -3.31 1.82
C VAL A 107 -7.29 -4.79 1.65
N GLU A 108 -6.63 -5.68 2.39
CA GLU A 108 -6.90 -7.11 2.40
C GLU A 108 -8.36 -7.40 2.79
N THR A 109 -8.82 -6.84 3.92
CA THR A 109 -10.18 -7.05 4.43
C THR A 109 -11.24 -6.57 3.44
N VAL A 110 -11.04 -5.40 2.85
CA VAL A 110 -11.95 -4.82 1.83
C VAL A 110 -11.95 -5.69 0.58
N GLY A 111 -10.78 -6.11 0.09
CA GLY A 111 -10.67 -7.02 -1.04
C GLY A 111 -11.42 -8.33 -0.79
N TRP A 112 -11.29 -8.89 0.41
CA TRP A 112 -11.96 -10.13 0.80
C TRP A 112 -13.48 -9.98 0.91
N LEU A 113 -13.96 -8.89 1.51
CA LEU A 113 -15.39 -8.58 1.59
C LEU A 113 -16.00 -8.45 0.20
N ILE A 114 -15.35 -7.71 -0.71
CA ILE A 114 -15.86 -7.55 -2.07
C ILE A 114 -15.83 -8.88 -2.82
N LYS A 115 -14.80 -9.72 -2.64
CA LYS A 115 -14.78 -11.09 -3.18
C LYS A 115 -16.00 -11.90 -2.71
N LEU A 116 -16.31 -11.87 -1.41
CA LEU A 116 -17.49 -12.54 -0.86
C LEU A 116 -18.79 -12.03 -1.47
N TYR A 117 -18.94 -10.70 -1.58
CA TYR A 117 -20.13 -10.09 -2.18
C TYR A 117 -20.27 -10.48 -3.66
N HIS A 118 -19.18 -10.43 -4.43
CA HIS A 118 -19.20 -10.84 -5.83
C HIS A 118 -19.59 -12.31 -5.98
N ARG A 119 -19.04 -13.20 -5.13
CA ARG A 119 -19.37 -14.64 -5.13
C ARG A 119 -20.86 -14.87 -4.85
N ASN A 120 -21.39 -14.19 -3.82
CA ASN A 120 -22.77 -14.36 -3.38
C ASN A 120 -23.82 -13.71 -4.31
N ILE A 121 -23.46 -12.65 -5.04
CA ILE A 121 -24.38 -11.92 -5.93
C ILE A 121 -24.39 -12.49 -7.35
N ILE A 122 -23.22 -12.89 -7.87
CA ILE A 122 -23.08 -13.31 -9.29
C ILE A 122 -23.18 -14.85 -9.44
N GLY A 123 -23.21 -15.60 -8.33
CA GLY A 123 -23.50 -17.04 -8.37
C GLY A 123 -22.39 -17.88 -8.99
N LEU A 124 -21.12 -17.59 -8.64
CA LEU A 124 -19.97 -18.44 -8.92
C LEU A 124 -19.51 -19.18 -7.65
#